data_AF-A0A973B174-F1
#
_entry.id   AF-A0A973B174-F1
#
_cell.length_a   1.000
_cell.length_b   1.000
_cell.length_c   1.000
_cell.angle_alpha   90.00
_cell.angle_beta   90.00
_cell.angle_gamma   90.00
#
_symmetry.space_group_name_H-M   'P 1'
#
loop_
_entity.id
_entity.type
_entity.pdbx_description
1 polymer ?
#
loop_
_entity_poly.entity_id
_entity_poly.type
_entity_poly.pdbx_seq_one_letter_code
_entity_poly.pdbx_strand_id
1 'polypeptide(L)'
;MEDNRFTMVAGDLDGLLGVMDLDDVSDVETLLIILFNRPISVEPLDWVDDDDGSLEVTVWAGDTGHLASRAFPMTVVDLVRACASVVAELAPVDGDDVDPADGQASLLAMGDDDLVVALQRALGNVRLFNILDADH
;
A
#
# COMPACT_ATOMS: atom_id res chain seq x y z
N MET A 1 -3.99 7.72 -21.10
CA MET A 1 -4.26 6.27 -21.17
C MET A 1 -4.51 5.88 -19.74
N GLU A 2 -5.77 5.70 -19.36
CA GLU A 2 -6.14 5.36 -17.98
C GLU A 2 -5.66 3.92 -17.71
N ASP A 3 -4.79 3.78 -16.71
CA ASP A 3 -4.35 2.47 -16.23
C ASP A 3 -5.39 1.95 -15.26
N ASN A 4 -6.33 1.16 -15.77
CA ASN A 4 -7.47 0.66 -15.00
C ASN A 4 -7.10 -0.42 -13.99
N ARG A 5 -5.82 -0.83 -13.90
CA ARG A 5 -5.39 -1.87 -12.96
C ARG A 5 -5.62 -1.43 -11.52
N PHE A 6 -5.41 -0.16 -11.20
CA PHE A 6 -5.58 0.35 -9.82
C PHE A 6 -7.04 0.48 -9.36
N THR A 7 -7.97 0.57 -10.31
CA THR A 7 -9.42 0.64 -10.06
C THR A 7 -10.13 -0.68 -10.29
N MET A 8 -9.41 -1.72 -10.71
CA MET A 8 -9.92 -3.07 -10.85
C MET A 8 -10.14 -3.68 -9.46
N VAL A 9 -11.32 -4.28 -9.28
CA VAL A 9 -11.67 -4.97 -8.04
C VAL A 9 -10.98 -6.34 -8.03
N ALA A 10 -10.12 -6.55 -7.05
CA ALA A 10 -9.53 -7.85 -6.73
C ALA A 10 -10.50 -8.63 -5.82
N GLY A 11 -10.73 -9.90 -6.17
CA GLY A 11 -11.59 -10.80 -5.38
C GLY A 11 -10.90 -11.43 -4.19
N ASP A 12 -9.56 -11.50 -4.22
CA ASP A 12 -8.68 -12.13 -3.25
C ASP A 12 -7.26 -11.53 -3.37
N LEU A 13 -6.33 -11.99 -2.52
CA LEU A 13 -4.94 -11.53 -2.53
C LEU A 13 -4.22 -11.86 -3.85
N ASP A 14 -4.39 -13.07 -4.37
CA ASP A 14 -3.76 -13.49 -5.63
C ASP A 14 -4.22 -12.62 -6.80
N GLY A 15 -5.50 -12.23 -6.82
CA GLY A 15 -6.07 -11.31 -7.80
C GLY A 15 -5.48 -9.91 -7.66
N LEU A 16 -5.25 -9.42 -6.44
CA LEU A 16 -4.60 -8.14 -6.19
C LEU A 16 -3.16 -8.13 -6.73
N LEU A 17 -2.38 -9.15 -6.35
CA LEU A 17 -0.99 -9.32 -6.80
C LEU A 17 -0.92 -9.43 -8.33
N GLY A 18 -1.80 -10.24 -8.93
CA GLY A 18 -1.87 -10.40 -10.39
C GLY A 18 -2.26 -9.12 -11.13
N VAL A 19 -3.15 -8.30 -10.58
CA VAL A 19 -3.53 -7.00 -11.16
C VAL A 19 -2.34 -6.03 -11.15
N MET A 20 -1.54 -6.06 -10.08
CA MET A 20 -0.39 -5.18 -9.91
C MET A 20 0.90 -5.73 -10.54
N ASP A 21 0.88 -7.01 -10.94
CA ASP A 21 2.05 -7.75 -11.43
C ASP A 21 3.16 -7.67 -10.37
N LEU A 22 2.78 -8.15 -9.17
CA LEU A 22 3.59 -8.33 -7.98
C LEU A 22 3.71 -9.83 -7.67
N ASP A 23 4.81 -10.22 -7.04
CA ASP A 23 5.16 -11.60 -6.77
C ASP A 23 4.63 -12.07 -5.42
N ASP A 24 4.62 -11.19 -4.40
CA ASP A 24 4.15 -11.54 -3.06
C ASP A 24 3.58 -10.34 -2.25
N VAL A 25 3.11 -10.63 -1.03
CA VAL A 25 2.55 -9.61 -0.12
C VAL A 25 3.59 -8.57 0.35
N SER A 26 4.87 -8.91 0.38
CA SER A 26 5.96 -8.00 0.75
C SER A 26 6.20 -6.94 -0.31
N ASP A 27 5.82 -7.20 -1.57
CA ASP A 27 5.78 -6.17 -2.60
C ASP A 27 4.70 -5.12 -2.34
N VAL A 28 3.54 -5.55 -1.86
CA VAL A 28 2.45 -4.65 -1.45
C VAL A 28 2.90 -3.81 -0.26
N GLU A 29 3.59 -4.43 0.71
CA GLU A 29 4.21 -3.73 1.83
C GLU A 29 5.19 -2.66 1.33
N THR A 30 6.13 -3.03 0.47
CA THR A 30 7.14 -2.13 -0.10
C THR A 30 6.49 -0.97 -0.87
N LEU A 31 5.45 -1.26 -1.65
CA LEU A 31 4.66 -0.25 -2.35
C LEU A 31 4.08 0.77 -1.36
N LEU A 32 3.44 0.30 -0.29
CA LEU A 32 2.83 1.17 0.71
C LEU A 32 3.89 1.95 1.49
N ILE A 33 5.06 1.37 1.79
CA ILE A 33 6.17 2.10 2.43
C ILE A 33 6.63 3.26 1.54
N ILE A 34 6.83 3.01 0.24
CA ILE A 34 7.23 4.04 -0.72
C ILE A 34 6.13 5.10 -0.87
N LEU A 35 4.87 4.68 -0.95
CA LEU A 35 3.73 5.59 -1.04
C LEU A 35 3.50 6.39 0.23
N PHE A 36 3.72 5.87 1.43
CA PHE A 36 3.42 6.62 2.65
C PHE A 36 4.65 7.26 3.28
N ASN A 37 5.83 6.97 2.71
CA ASN A 37 7.15 7.28 3.25
C ASN A 37 7.24 6.96 4.75
N ARG A 38 6.70 5.80 5.13
CA ARG A 38 6.57 5.38 6.53
C ARG A 38 6.66 3.87 6.64
N PRO A 39 7.10 3.34 7.80
CA PRO A 39 7.09 1.92 8.05
C PRO A 39 5.64 1.41 8.09
N ILE A 40 5.36 0.45 7.23
CA ILE A 40 4.07 -0.25 7.11
C ILE A 40 4.40 -1.74 7.06
N SER A 41 3.59 -2.55 7.72
CA SER A 41 3.62 -4.01 7.58
C SER A 41 2.32 -4.51 6.97
N VAL A 42 2.41 -5.50 6.07
CA VAL A 42 1.24 -6.13 5.45
C VAL A 42 1.31 -7.63 5.61
N GLU A 43 0.27 -8.22 6.20
CA GLU A 43 0.20 -9.65 6.45
C GLU A 43 -1.16 -10.21 5.98
N PRO A 44 -1.19 -11.42 5.37
CA PRO A 44 -2.45 -12.11 5.13
C PRO A 44 -3.08 -12.58 6.45
N LEU A 45 -4.40 -12.44 6.56
CA LEU A 45 -5.18 -12.96 7.69
C LEU A 45 -5.92 -14.22 7.26
N ASP A 46 -5.35 -15.37 7.63
CA ASP A 46 -5.87 -16.69 7.27
C ASP A 46 -6.89 -17.25 8.29
N TRP A 47 -7.21 -16.50 9.34
CA TRP A 47 -8.04 -16.96 10.47
C TRP A 47 -9.51 -16.51 10.39
N VAL A 48 -9.88 -15.83 9.32
CA VAL A 48 -11.27 -15.43 9.06
C VAL A 48 -11.89 -16.52 8.18
N ASP A 49 -12.99 -17.13 8.63
CA ASP A 49 -13.73 -18.19 7.91
C ASP A 49 -14.36 -17.74 6.55
N ASP A 50 -13.98 -16.57 6.03
CA ASP A 50 -14.38 -16.09 4.70
C ASP A 50 -13.37 -16.58 3.65
N ASP A 51 -13.88 -17.30 2.64
CA ASP A 51 -13.11 -17.92 1.54
C ASP A 51 -12.23 -16.92 0.76
N ASP A 52 -12.53 -15.61 0.84
CA ASP A 52 -11.87 -14.55 0.06
C ASP A 52 -10.64 -13.94 0.77
N GLY A 53 -10.37 -14.30 2.03
CA GLY A 53 -9.22 -13.83 2.81
C GLY A 53 -9.31 -12.36 3.26
N SER A 54 -8.30 -11.90 3.98
CA SER A 54 -8.18 -10.49 4.41
C SER A 54 -6.72 -10.07 4.51
N LEU A 55 -6.45 -8.78 4.36
CA LEU A 55 -5.15 -8.19 4.63
C LEU A 55 -5.17 -7.44 5.96
N GLU A 56 -4.18 -7.71 6.80
CA GLU A 56 -3.84 -6.88 7.94
C GLU A 56 -2.79 -5.88 7.51
N VAL A 57 -3.07 -4.59 7.67
CA VAL A 57 -2.12 -3.52 7.43
C VAL A 57 -1.83 -2.83 8.75
N THR A 58 -0.56 -2.82 9.15
CA THR A 58 -0.11 -2.10 10.35
C THR A 58 0.73 -0.90 9.94
N VAL A 59 0.26 0.30 10.28
CA VAL A 59 1.01 1.55 10.08
C VAL A 59 1.70 1.92 11.38
N TRP A 60 3.03 2.07 11.37
CA TRP A 60 3.81 2.32 12.56
C TRP A 60 4.03 3.82 12.81
N ALA A 61 3.82 4.25 14.06
CA ALA A 61 4.18 5.57 14.59
C ALA A 61 5.07 5.38 15.83
N GLY A 62 6.38 5.32 15.61
CA GLY A 62 7.33 4.92 16.66
C GLY A 62 7.08 3.48 17.09
N ASP A 63 6.93 3.25 18.40
CA ASP A 63 6.65 1.92 18.97
C ASP A 63 5.16 1.52 18.91
N THR A 64 4.28 2.38 18.38
CA THR A 64 2.84 2.11 18.30
C THR A 64 2.43 1.75 16.88
N GLY A 65 1.92 0.53 16.69
CA GLY A 65 1.32 0.07 15.44
C GLY A 65 -0.19 0.33 15.42
N HIS A 66 -0.68 0.92 14.34
CA HIS A 66 -2.10 1.10 14.09
C HIS A 66 -2.57 0.13 13.01
N LEU A 67 -3.47 -0.74 13.41
CA LEU A 67 -3.80 -1.95 12.67
C LEU A 67 -5.15 -1.80 11.98
N ALA A 68 -5.20 -2.14 10.70
CA ALA A 68 -6.38 -2.05 9.87
C ALA A 68 -6.56 -3.34 9.07
N SER A 69 -7.58 -4.11 9.39
CA SER A 69 -7.99 -5.27 8.61
C SER A 69 -8.80 -4.82 7.38
N ARG A 70 -8.54 -5.44 6.24
CA ARG A 70 -9.21 -5.19 4.95
C ARG A 70 -9.67 -6.50 4.35
N ALA A 71 -10.97 -6.67 4.28
CA ALA A 71 -11.59 -7.81 3.60
C ALA A 71 -11.64 -7.55 2.10
N PHE A 72 -11.48 -8.61 1.33
CA PHE A 72 -11.83 -8.63 -0.08
C PHE A 72 -13.37 -8.68 -0.26
N PRO A 73 -13.91 -8.30 -1.43
CA PRO A 73 -13.22 -7.73 -2.59
C PRO A 73 -12.85 -6.24 -2.40
N MET A 74 -11.69 -5.82 -2.94
CA MET A 74 -11.22 -4.42 -2.85
C MET A 74 -10.41 -3.98 -4.07
N THR A 75 -10.31 -2.67 -4.30
CA THR A 75 -9.39 -2.08 -5.29
C THR A 75 -8.07 -1.64 -4.62
N VAL A 76 -7.01 -1.45 -5.41
CA VAL A 76 -5.75 -0.86 -4.93
C VAL A 76 -5.99 0.56 -4.39
N VAL A 77 -6.85 1.33 -5.06
CA VAL A 77 -7.25 2.67 -4.61
C VAL A 77 -7.92 2.62 -3.24
N ASP A 78 -8.82 1.66 -3.00
CA ASP A 78 -9.48 1.51 -1.70
C ASP A 78 -8.48 1.16 -0.61
N LEU A 79 -7.56 0.23 -0.88
CA LEU A 79 -6.48 -0.13 0.05
C LEU A 79 -5.66 1.10 0.44
N VAL A 80 -5.19 1.88 -0.54
CA VAL A 80 -4.38 3.08 -0.30
C VAL A 80 -5.18 4.14 0.45
N ARG A 81 -6.42 4.42 0.06
CA ARG A 81 -7.26 5.42 0.76
C ARG A 81 -7.52 5.04 2.21
N ALA A 82 -7.73 3.76 2.47
CA ALA A 82 -7.97 3.27 3.80
C ALA A 82 -6.70 3.36 4.67
N CYS A 83 -5.52 3.08 4.10
CA CYS A 83 -4.23 3.32 4.77
C CYS A 83 -3.99 4.82 5.01
N ALA A 84 -4.33 5.66 4.03
CA ALA A 84 -4.20 7.11 4.13
C ALA A 84 -5.08 7.69 5.24
N SER A 85 -6.27 7.13 5.45
CA SER A 85 -7.14 7.47 6.59
C SER A 85 -6.45 7.22 7.93
N VAL A 86 -5.84 6.04 8.11
CA VAL A 86 -5.10 5.71 9.34
C VAL A 86 -3.94 6.68 9.52
N VAL A 87 -3.13 6.82 8.46
CA VAL A 87 -1.99 7.73 8.39
C VAL A 87 -2.33 9.17 8.78
N ALA A 88 -3.49 9.69 8.36
CA ALA A 88 -3.90 11.05 8.65
C ALA A 88 -4.26 11.27 10.13
N GLU A 89 -4.61 10.20 10.85
CA GLU A 89 -4.86 10.22 12.29
C GLU A 89 -3.57 10.08 13.11
N LEU A 90 -2.47 9.67 12.49
CA LEU A 90 -1.17 9.53 13.15
C LEU A 90 -0.44 10.86 13.23
N ALA A 91 0.31 11.04 14.33
CA ALA A 91 1.27 12.12 14.43
C ALA A 91 2.35 11.98 13.33
N PRO A 92 2.99 13.09 12.91
CA PRO A 92 4.16 13.03 12.05
C PRO A 92 5.21 12.09 12.63
N VAL A 93 5.88 11.31 11.78
CA VAL A 93 7.03 10.51 12.22
C VAL A 93 8.19 11.48 12.41
N ASP A 94 8.62 11.68 13.65
CA ASP A 94 9.84 12.40 13.99
C ASP A 94 11.05 11.55 13.58
N GLY A 95 11.44 11.62 12.31
CA GLY A 95 12.66 11.02 11.77
C GLY A 95 13.53 12.11 11.14
N ASP A 96 14.79 12.20 11.55
CA ASP A 96 15.79 13.19 11.08
C ASP A 96 16.04 13.13 9.55
N ASP A 97 15.57 12.06 8.88
CA ASP A 97 15.70 11.80 7.44
C ASP A 97 14.36 11.82 6.67
N VAL A 98 13.23 12.14 7.32
CA VAL A 98 11.93 12.21 6.64
C VAL A 98 11.66 13.66 6.29
N ASP A 99 12.03 14.08 5.07
CA ASP A 99 11.74 15.43 4.60
C ASP A 99 10.21 15.68 4.64
N PRO A 100 9.72 16.57 5.53
CA PRO A 100 8.30 16.86 5.63
C PRO A 100 7.78 17.59 4.37
N ALA A 101 8.67 18.08 3.50
CA ALA A 101 8.32 18.79 2.27
C ALA A 101 8.08 17.84 1.07
N ASP A 102 8.56 16.59 1.10
CA ASP A 102 8.25 15.55 0.10
C ASP A 102 7.13 14.60 0.56
N GLY A 103 6.59 14.83 1.77
CA GLY A 103 5.41 14.19 2.33
C GLY A 103 4.14 14.65 1.63
N GLN A 104 3.97 14.20 0.38
CA GLN A 104 2.73 13.98 -0.36
C GLN A 104 1.50 14.72 0.17
N ALA A 105 0.96 15.61 -0.67
CA ALA A 105 -0.43 16.04 -0.56
C ALA A 105 -1.28 14.84 -0.15
N SER A 106 -1.97 14.95 1.00
CA SER A 106 -2.70 13.85 1.63
C SER A 106 -3.33 12.94 0.57
N LEU A 107 -2.88 11.69 0.45
CA LEU A 107 -3.38 10.74 -0.54
C LEU A 107 -4.92 10.57 -0.46
N LEU A 108 -5.52 10.90 0.68
CA LEU A 108 -6.98 11.03 0.87
C LEU A 108 -7.61 12.15 0.02
N ALA A 109 -6.91 13.27 -0.14
CA ALA A 109 -7.36 14.47 -0.84
C ALA A 109 -6.94 14.49 -2.32
N MET A 110 -6.06 13.58 -2.74
CA MET A 110 -5.69 13.42 -4.15
C MET A 110 -6.85 12.85 -4.97
N GLY A 111 -7.03 13.40 -6.17
CA GLY A 111 -7.95 12.83 -7.16
C GLY A 111 -7.43 11.47 -7.65
N ASP A 112 -8.35 10.63 -8.15
CA ASP A 112 -8.03 9.28 -8.61
C ASP A 112 -6.90 9.26 -9.66
N ASP A 113 -6.90 10.22 -10.59
CA ASP A 113 -5.86 10.34 -11.63
C ASP A 113 -4.46 10.59 -11.04
N ASP A 114 -4.35 11.53 -10.09
CA ASP A 114 -3.08 11.85 -9.45
C ASP A 114 -2.61 10.69 -8.56
N LEU A 115 -3.55 10.01 -7.90
CA LEU A 115 -3.28 8.82 -7.09
C LEU A 115 -2.76 7.67 -7.96
N VAL A 116 -3.35 7.44 -9.13
CA VAL A 116 -2.86 6.47 -10.11
C VAL A 116 -1.43 6.79 -10.55
N VAL A 117 -1.12 8.07 -10.79
CA VAL A 117 0.26 8.48 -11.15
C VAL A 117 1.24 8.20 -10.01
N ALA A 118 0.87 8.48 -8.77
CA ALA A 118 1.70 8.16 -7.59
C ALA A 118 1.92 6.65 -7.45
N LEU A 119 0.86 5.86 -7.61
CA LEU A 119 0.88 4.40 -7.60
C LEU A 119 1.78 3.83 -8.69
N GLN A 120 1.72 4.35 -9.91
CA GLN A 120 2.59 3.92 -11.01
C GLN A 120 4.07 4.18 -10.72
N ARG A 121 4.40 5.32 -10.11
CA ARG A 121 5.78 5.64 -9.71
C ARG A 121 6.27 4.70 -8.62
N ALA A 122 5.45 4.47 -7.60
CA ALA A 122 5.78 3.56 -6.51
C ALA A 122 5.96 2.12 -7.02
N LEU A 123 5.04 1.64 -7.87
CA LEU A 123 5.14 0.31 -8.49
C LEU A 123 6.39 0.16 -9.36
N GLY A 124 6.77 1.22 -10.09
CA GLY A 124 8.04 1.26 -10.82
C GLY A 124 9.24 1.07 -9.91
N ASN A 125 9.24 1.68 -8.73
CA ASN A 125 10.31 1.52 -7.74
C ASN A 125 10.34 0.11 -7.14
N VAL A 126 9.18 -0.47 -6.79
CA VAL A 126 9.09 -1.86 -6.29
C VAL A 126 9.71 -2.83 -7.30
N ARG A 127 9.34 -2.71 -8.59
CA ARG A 127 9.93 -3.57 -9.64
C ARG A 127 11.43 -3.41 -9.76
N LEU A 128 11.96 -2.19 -9.58
CA LEU A 128 13.40 -1.98 -9.58
C LEU A 128 14.06 -2.66 -8.38
N PHE A 129 13.45 -2.60 -7.19
CA PHE A 129 13.93 -3.34 -6.02
C PHE A 129 13.93 -4.85 -6.27
N ASN A 130 12.84 -5.42 -6.80
CA ASN A 130 12.75 -6.86 -7.06
C ASN A 130 13.77 -7.33 -8.09
N ILE A 131 14.03 -6.54 -9.14
CA ILE A 131 15.08 -6.87 -10.12
C ILE A 131 16.46 -6.86 -9.45
N LEU A 132 16.76 -5.86 -8.63
CA LEU A 132 18.04 -5.76 -7.94
C LEU A 132 18.26 -6.86 -6.89
N ASP A 133 17.19 -7.31 -6.25
CA ASP A 133 17.23 -8.40 -5.26
C ASP A 133 17.33 -9.78 -5.94
N ALA A 134 16.68 -9.96 -7.10
CA ALA A 134 16.75 -11.21 -7.89
C ALA A 134 18.13 -11.48 -8.51
N ASP A 135 19.00 -10.47 -8.61
CA ASP A 135 20.38 -10.57 -9.11
C ASP A 135 21.41 -10.97 -8.01
N HIS A 136 20.97 -11.34 -6.80
CA HIS A 136 21.81 -11.68 -5.66
C HIS A 136 21.73 -13.15 -5.19
#